data_AF-A0A1F8TH74-F1
#
_entry.id   AF-A0A1F8TH74-F1
#
_cell.length_a   1.000
_cell.length_b   1.000
_cell.length_c   1.000
_cell.angle_alpha   90.00
_cell.angle_beta   90.00
_cell.angle_gamma   90.00
#
_symmetry.space_group_name_H-M   'P 1'
#
loop_
_entity.id
_entity.type
_entity.pdbx_description
1 polymer ?
#
loop_
_entity_poly.entity_id
_entity_poly.type
_entity_poly.pdbx_seq_one_letter_code
_entity_poly.pdbx_strand_id
1 'polypeptide(L)' 'MAAGRAISTTDALGGTTAAVYTPAGRLSARIDPRGGATDLLYDDAGRLSAAVDALGGVVEHSYDPAGNRTARTAAK' A
#
# COMPACT_ATOMS: atom_id res chain seq x y z
N MET A 1 -0.80 -22.98 4.12
CA MET A 1 -1.11 -21.70 4.78
C MET A 1 0.00 -20.72 4.41
N ALA A 2 -0.12 -19.97 3.32
CA ALA A 2 0.87 -18.94 3.00
C ALA A 2 0.55 -17.73 3.89
N ALA A 3 1.19 -17.67 5.05
CA ALA A 3 1.03 -16.56 5.99
C ALA A 3 1.62 -15.30 5.34
N GLY A 4 0.76 -14.35 4.99
CA GLY A 4 1.19 -13.01 4.63
C GLY A 4 2.15 -12.48 5.69
N ARG A 5 3.37 -12.13 5.28
CA ARG A 5 4.45 -11.81 6.22
C ARG A 5 4.27 -10.36 6.65
N ALA A 6 3.96 -10.10 7.91
CA ALA A 6 4.08 -8.75 8.47
C ALA A 6 5.54 -8.52 8.86
N ILE A 7 6.15 -7.45 8.34
CA ILE A 7 7.49 -7.00 8.76
C ILE A 7 7.35 -5.60 9.35
N SER A 8 8.01 -5.37 10.46
CA SER A 8 8.13 -4.04 11.07
C SER A 8 9.56 -3.57 10.91
N THR A 9 9.73 -2.41 10.28
CA THR A 9 11.01 -1.72 10.16
C THR A 9 10.97 -0.49 11.05
N THR A 10 11.86 -0.44 12.03
CA THR A 10 12.08 0.77 12.82
C THR A 10 13.22 1.56 12.17
N ASP A 11 12.92 2.78 11.75
CA ASP A 11 13.91 3.70 11.19
C ASP A 11 14.87 4.21 12.27
N ALA A 12 16.04 4.71 11.87
CA ALA A 12 17.06 5.24 12.78
C ALA A 12 16.56 6.41 13.66
N LEU A 13 15.48 7.08 13.25
CA LEU A 13 14.80 8.12 14.04
C LEU A 13 13.81 7.57 15.09
N GLY A 14 13.72 6.24 15.27
CA GLY A 14 12.80 5.58 16.21
C GLY A 14 11.38 5.38 15.68
N GLY A 15 11.11 5.81 14.45
CA GLY A 15 9.83 5.61 13.80
C GLY A 15 9.64 4.16 13.35
N THR A 16 8.73 3.43 13.99
CA THR A 16 8.35 2.08 13.57
C THR A 16 7.31 2.12 12.45
N THR A 17 7.69 1.65 11.27
CA THR A 17 6.76 1.41 10.16
C THR A 17 6.47 -0.08 10.08
N ALA A 18 5.22 -0.49 10.14
CA ALA A 18 4.83 -1.87 9.86
C ALA A 18 4.37 -2.00 8.41
N ALA A 19 4.69 -3.13 7.77
CA ALA A 19 4.35 -3.44 6.40
C ALA A 19 3.78 -4.87 6.37
N VAL A 20 2.53 -4.98 5.97
CA VAL A 20 1.80 -6.25 5.87
C VAL A 20 1.87 -6.70 4.42
N TYR A 21 2.39 -7.90 4.18
CA TYR A 21 2.45 -8.46 2.83
C TYR A 21 1.38 -9.54 2.64
N THR A 22 0.80 -9.59 1.45
CA THR A 22 -0.08 -10.66 0.99
C THR A 22 0.71 -11.96 0.82
N PRO A 23 0.03 -13.12 0.71
CA PRO A 23 0.66 -14.41 0.41
C PRO A 23 1.52 -14.40 -0.87
N ALA A 24 1.19 -13.53 -1.82
CA ALA A 24 1.94 -13.32 -3.06
C ALA A 24 3.19 -12.43 -2.89
N GLY A 25 3.51 -12.00 -1.66
CA GLY A 25 4.65 -11.13 -1.37
C GLY A 25 4.45 -9.67 -1.76
N ARG A 26 3.21 -9.21 -1.94
CA ARG A 26 2.88 -7.81 -2.26
C ARG A 26 2.41 -7.06 -1.02
N LEU A 27 2.75 -5.78 -0.88
CA LEU A 27 2.45 -4.98 0.31
C LEU A 27 0.95 -4.67 0.42
N SER A 28 0.18 -5.38 1.25
CA SER A 28 -1.25 -5.16 1.44
C SER A 28 -1.57 -3.89 2.24
N ALA A 29 -0.77 -3.58 3.26
CA ALA A 29 -1.00 -2.45 4.14
C ALA A 29 0.32 -1.97 4.73
N ARG A 30 0.38 -0.68 5.06
CA ARG A 30 1.54 -0.06 5.69
C ARG A 30 1.08 0.83 6.84
N ILE A 31 1.61 0.60 8.04
CA ILE A 31 1.30 1.40 9.22
C ILE A 31 2.50 2.29 9.50
N ASP A 32 2.30 3.59 9.45
CA ASP A 32 3.31 4.60 9.75
C ASP A 32 3.55 4.72 11.27
N PRO A 33 4.71 5.25 11.70
CA PRO A 33 5.05 5.41 13.12
C PRO A 33 4.09 6.31 13.91
N ARG A 34 3.25 7.08 13.22
CA ARG A 34 2.20 7.91 13.82
C ARG A 34 0.91 7.12 14.10
N GLY A 35 0.88 5.82 13.80
CA GLY A 35 -0.29 4.96 13.93
C GLY A 35 -1.24 5.00 12.72
N GLY A 36 -0.90 5.76 11.67
CA GLY A 36 -1.70 5.82 10.45
C GLY A 36 -1.50 4.55 9.61
N ALA A 37 -2.56 3.78 9.38
CA ALA A 37 -2.57 2.70 8.42
C ALA A 37 -2.90 3.21 7.01
N THR A 38 -2.11 2.80 6.02
CA THR A 38 -2.36 3.00 4.60
C THR A 38 -2.57 1.65 3.95
N ASP A 39 -3.77 1.39 3.44
CA ASP A 39 -4.09 0.17 2.71
C ASP A 39 -3.74 0.34 1.24
N LEU A 40 -3.16 -0.70 0.64
CA LEU A 40 -2.77 -0.70 -0.77
C LEU A 40 -3.53 -1.81 -1.51
N LEU A 41 -4.30 -1.40 -2.50
CA LEU A 41 -5.07 -2.28 -3.38
C LEU A 41 -4.33 -2.45 -4.70
N TYR A 42 -4.27 -3.70 -5.18
CA TYR A 42 -3.61 -4.04 -6.44
C TYR A 42 -4.62 -4.54 -7.45
N ASP A 43 -4.38 -4.24 -8.72
CA ASP A 43 -5.10 -4.86 -9.83
C ASP A 43 -4.64 -6.31 -10.06
N ASP A 44 -5.31 -7.00 -10.98
CA ASP A 44 -4.99 -8.39 -11.35
C ASP A 44 -3.55 -8.54 -11.88
N ALA A 45 -3.05 -7.51 -12.57
CA ALA A 45 -1.67 -7.43 -13.04
C ALA A 45 -0.65 -7.17 -11.92
N GLY A 46 -1.09 -6.87 -10.69
CA GLY A 46 -0.23 -6.59 -9.54
C GLY A 46 0.32 -5.20 -9.45
N ARG A 47 -0.33 -4.25 -10.11
CA ARG A 47 0.00 -2.83 -10.06
C ARG A 47 -0.88 -2.17 -9.01
N LEU A 48 -0.35 -1.15 -8.33
CA LEU A 48 -1.08 -0.44 -7.28
C LEU A 48 -2.27 0.30 -7.88
N SER A 49 -3.50 -0.18 -7.68
CA SER A 49 -4.72 0.44 -8.22
C SER A 49 -5.26 1.54 -7.31
N ALA A 50 -5.14 1.37 -5.99
CA ALA A 50 -5.59 2.39 -5.04
C ALA A 50 -4.78 2.32 -3.75
N ALA A 51 -4.64 3.44 -3.06
CA ALA A 51 -4.07 3.54 -1.73
C ALA A 51 -5.02 4.36 -0.85
N VAL A 52 -5.42 3.82 0.29
CA VAL A 52 -6.33 4.48 1.24
C VAL A 52 -5.53 4.81 2.50
N ASP A 53 -5.43 6.08 2.85
CA ASP A 53 -4.75 6.51 4.06
C ASP A 53 -5.68 6.46 5.30
N ALA A 54 -5.07 6.55 6.48
CA ALA A 54 -5.76 6.47 7.76
C ALA A 54 -6.73 7.63 8.03
N LEU A 55 -6.58 8.73 7.28
CA LEU A 55 -7.41 9.93 7.40
C LEU A 55 -8.60 9.88 6.43
N GLY A 56 -8.76 8.79 5.67
CA GLY A 56 -9.80 8.60 4.67
C GLY A 56 -9.45 9.15 3.29
N GLY A 57 -8.23 9.67 3.09
CA GLY A 57 -7.73 10.06 1.78
C GLY A 57 -7.53 8.84 0.89
N VAL A 58 -8.06 8.89 -0.32
CA VAL A 58 -7.96 7.80 -1.30
C VAL A 58 -7.16 8.28 -2.50
N VAL A 59 -6.10 7.57 -2.84
CA VAL A 59 -5.29 7.81 -4.02
C VAL A 59 -5.46 6.66 -4.99
N GLU A 60 -6.20 6.89 -6.07
CA GLU A 60 -6.42 5.91 -7.14
C GLU A 60 -5.42 6.11 -8.27
N HIS A 61 -5.06 5.00 -8.90
CA HIS A 61 -4.15 4.94 -10.04
C HIS A 61 -4.78 4.09 -11.13
N SER A 62 -4.89 4.67 -12.33
CA SER A 62 -5.34 3.94 -13.52
C SER A 62 -4.14 3.64 -14.42
N TYR A 63 -4.17 2.48 -15.05
CA TYR A 63 -3.15 2.01 -15.96
C TYR A 63 -3.77 1.59 -17.28
N ASP A 64 -3.06 1.80 -18.38
CA ASP A 64 -3.40 1.22 -19.67
C ASP A 64 -3.03 -0.27 -19.73
N PRO A 65 -3.47 -1.00 -20.79
CA PRO A 65 -3.09 -2.39 -21.00
C PRO A 65 -1.57 -2.60 -21.21
N ALA A 66 -0.83 -1.56 -21.59
CA ALA A 66 0.61 -1.61 -21.79
C ALA A 66 1.41 -1.44 -20.48
N GLY A 67 0.76 -1.11 -19.35
CA GLY A 67 1.44 -0.90 -18.06
C GLY A 67 1.68 0.54 -17.68
N ASN A 68 1.33 1.51 -18.54
CA ASN A 68 1.60 2.91 -18.29
C ASN A 68 0.51 3.49 -17.39
N ARG A 69 0.92 4.26 -16.38
CA ARG A 69 -0.03 4.95 -15.51
C ARG A 69 -0.66 6.10 -16.29
N THR A 70 -1.95 6.00 -16.56
CA THR A 70 -2.71 6.98 -17.34
C THR A 70 -3.36 8.04 -16.47
N ALA A 71 -3.71 7.70 -15.23
CA ALA A 71 -4.31 8.62 -14.29
C ALA A 71 -3.81 8.40 -12.87
N ARG A 72 -3.82 9.49 -12.10
CA ARG A 72 -3.67 9.46 -10.65
C ARG A 72 -4.66 10.46 -10.08
N THR A 73 -5.60 9.97 -9.28
CA THR A 73 -6.61 10.79 -8.64
C THR A 73 -6.40 10.68 -7.14
N ALA A 74 -6.25 11.82 -6.45
CA ALA A 74 -6.23 11.86 -5.00
C ALA A 74 -7.52 12.55 -4.55
N ALA A 75 -8.41 11.79 -3.91
CA ALA A 75 -9.60 12.28 -3.25
C ALA A 75 -9.33 12.36 -1.74
N LYS A 76 -9.90 13.37 -1.08
CA LYS A 76 -9.81 13.61 0.35
C LYS A 76 -11.21 13.75 0.92
#